data_AF-A0A1I8CYT2-F1
#
_entry.id   AF-A0A1I8CYT2-F1
#
_cell.length_a   1.000
_cell.length_b   1.000
_cell.length_c   1.000
_cell.angle_alpha   90.00
_cell.angle_beta   90.00
_cell.angle_gamma   90.00
#
_symmetry.space_group_name_H-M   'P 1'
#
loop_
_entity.id
_entity.type
_entity.pdbx_description
1 polymer ?
#
loop_
_entity_poly.entity_id
_entity_poly.type
_entity_poly.pdbx_seq_one_letter_code
_entity_poly.pdbx_strand_id
1 'polypeptide(L)'
;MTVKTFVSLFLIVGLVYLVERVHCDTNLDVGKGNPNKATNKFPFLALVSKKDISDFFNIRKNNDLSKKDVKEREAQWAANQGSKVKDAFDEYTAKHQQEKDAFTAKLNKAAITLSSEAREVFDRIESLKGNMDITHKEEQKAVHRILNKASKAIRDELKQKIPRQQHGKPSSPTHQQDQPKSKEVKNYGIDPNLVTEYLNIRKTSTKTKAEIKREQSEFVAKQDSPTQSKFLLHLADVDRQKAAKQQQELTKYAKLTPEAQKVFDVIKEAIADDTITYAEEKTKIKSALDNATPSVRHQLKTMKKNN
;
A
#
# COMPACT_ATOMS: atom_id res chain seq x y z
N MET A 1 -9.71 -25.10 30.07
CA MET A 1 -9.02 -24.79 28.80
C MET A 1 -9.47 -23.41 28.35
N THR A 2 -8.61 -22.41 28.47
CA THR A 2 -8.99 -21.00 28.35
C THR A 2 -8.42 -20.44 27.04
N VAL A 3 -9.27 -20.28 26.03
CA VAL A 3 -8.88 -19.72 24.72
C VAL A 3 -8.85 -18.20 24.85
N LYS A 4 -7.65 -17.59 24.81
CA LYS A 4 -7.47 -16.13 24.87
C LYS A 4 -7.53 -15.51 23.47
N THR A 5 -8.60 -14.78 23.20
CA THR A 5 -8.91 -14.11 21.92
C THR A 5 -8.20 -12.74 21.82
N PHE A 6 -7.31 -12.54 20.82
CA PHE A 6 -6.61 -11.27 20.54
C PHE A 6 -6.98 -10.59 19.21
N VAL A 7 -7.58 -9.40 19.18
CA VAL A 7 -7.85 -8.67 17.92
C VAL A 7 -7.38 -7.20 17.98
N SER A 8 -6.70 -6.75 16.92
CA SER A 8 -6.75 -5.42 16.24
C SER A 8 -5.46 -4.60 16.20
N LEU A 9 -5.08 -4.14 14.99
CA LEU A 9 -4.84 -2.71 14.65
C LEU A 9 -4.40 -2.53 13.17
N PHE A 10 -5.16 -1.81 12.33
CA PHE A 10 -4.68 -1.20 11.06
C PHE A 10 -5.51 0.06 10.75
N LEU A 11 -4.89 1.25 10.70
CA LEU A 11 -5.47 2.46 10.06
C LEU A 11 -4.53 3.69 10.05
N ILE A 12 -3.42 3.71 9.28
CA ILE A 12 -2.73 4.97 8.86
C ILE A 12 -1.90 4.71 7.56
N VAL A 13 -2.48 4.77 6.34
CA VAL A 13 -1.70 4.66 5.06
C VAL A 13 -2.14 5.65 3.95
N GLY A 14 -3.16 6.50 4.18
CA GLY A 14 -3.87 7.18 3.07
C GLY A 14 -3.19 8.35 2.32
N LEU A 15 -2.04 8.88 2.74
CA LEU A 15 -1.53 10.17 2.21
C LEU A 15 -0.33 10.09 1.24
N VAL A 16 0.21 8.90 0.94
CA VAL A 16 1.41 8.73 0.07
C VAL A 16 1.07 8.56 -1.43
N TYR A 17 -0.21 8.34 -1.77
CA TYR A 17 -0.63 7.90 -3.10
C TYR A 17 -0.61 8.96 -4.24
N LEU A 18 -0.25 10.22 -3.99
CA LEU A 18 -0.34 11.28 -5.00
C LEU A 18 0.91 11.41 -5.90
N VAL A 19 2.05 10.81 -5.53
CA VAL A 19 3.35 10.98 -6.26
C VAL A 19 3.75 9.75 -7.07
N GLU A 20 3.20 8.57 -6.77
CA GLU A 20 3.65 7.30 -7.37
C GLU A 20 3.12 7.00 -8.78
N ARG A 21 2.34 7.89 -9.41
CA ARG A 21 1.53 7.52 -10.58
C ARG A 21 1.91 8.14 -11.92
N VAL A 22 2.98 8.92 -12.01
CA VAL A 22 3.32 9.63 -13.27
C VAL A 22 4.52 9.04 -14.02
N HIS A 23 5.47 8.37 -13.38
CA HIS A 23 6.56 7.72 -14.10
C HIS A 23 6.91 6.38 -13.45
N CYS A 24 7.01 5.34 -14.29
CA CYS A 24 7.24 3.92 -13.99
C CYS A 24 6.02 3.06 -13.62
N ASP A 25 5.41 2.49 -14.65
CA ASP A 25 4.80 1.16 -14.60
C ASP A 25 5.84 0.04 -14.33
N THR A 26 6.77 0.23 -13.41
CA THR A 26 7.76 -0.79 -13.03
C THR A 26 7.21 -1.81 -12.04
N ASN A 27 6.07 -1.51 -11.41
CA ASN A 27 5.28 -2.46 -10.62
C ASN A 27 4.44 -3.42 -11.49
N LEU A 28 4.94 -3.77 -12.67
CA LEU A 28 4.52 -5.00 -13.33
C LEU A 28 5.21 -6.16 -12.61
N ASP A 29 4.46 -6.76 -11.70
CA ASP A 29 4.79 -8.03 -11.06
C ASP A 29 4.76 -9.13 -12.13
N VAL A 30 5.83 -9.20 -12.94
CA VAL A 30 6.08 -10.26 -13.93
C VAL A 30 6.41 -11.58 -13.22
N GLY A 31 6.60 -11.58 -11.90
CA GLY A 31 7.05 -12.74 -11.14
C GLY A 31 6.07 -13.93 -11.16
N LYS A 32 4.76 -13.69 -11.33
CA LYS A 32 3.72 -14.73 -11.46
C LYS A 32 2.50 -14.32 -12.32
N GLY A 33 2.59 -13.21 -13.04
CA GLY A 33 1.47 -12.64 -13.80
C GLY A 33 1.23 -13.37 -15.13
N ASN A 34 -0.04 -13.48 -15.53
CA ASN A 34 -0.43 -13.97 -16.84
C ASN A 34 0.30 -13.17 -17.96
N PRO A 35 1.12 -13.80 -18.82
CA PRO A 35 1.88 -13.12 -19.88
C PRO A 35 0.98 -12.27 -20.79
N ASN A 36 -0.29 -12.63 -20.93
CA ASN A 36 -1.28 -11.90 -21.74
C ASN A 36 -1.54 -10.47 -21.22
N LYS A 37 -1.23 -10.17 -19.95
CA LYS A 37 -1.44 -8.82 -19.40
C LYS A 37 -0.36 -7.83 -19.84
N ALA A 38 0.87 -8.30 -20.04
CA ALA A 38 1.98 -7.45 -20.47
C ALA A 38 1.85 -7.08 -21.95
N THR A 39 1.47 -8.04 -22.79
CA THR A 39 1.29 -7.84 -24.24
C THR A 39 0.16 -6.87 -24.57
N ASN A 40 -0.91 -6.82 -23.76
CA ASN A 40 -1.97 -5.82 -23.92
C ASN A 40 -1.48 -4.38 -23.69
N LYS A 41 -0.46 -4.19 -22.85
CA LYS A 41 0.08 -2.86 -22.52
C LYS A 41 1.21 -2.45 -23.43
N PHE A 42 2.01 -3.41 -23.88
CA PHE A 42 3.16 -3.21 -24.76
C PHE A 42 2.98 -4.13 -25.97
N PRO A 43 2.32 -3.67 -27.05
CA PRO A 43 1.98 -4.51 -28.19
C PRO A 43 3.19 -5.19 -28.83
N PHE A 44 4.34 -4.51 -28.89
CA PHE A 44 5.59 -5.06 -29.43
C PHE A 44 6.12 -6.28 -28.65
N LEU A 45 5.73 -6.45 -27.37
CA LEU A 45 6.13 -7.61 -26.58
C LEU A 45 5.43 -8.91 -27.01
N ALA A 46 4.35 -8.83 -27.80
CA ALA A 46 3.71 -10.02 -28.36
C ALA A 46 4.56 -10.73 -29.43
N LEU A 47 5.59 -10.04 -29.94
CA LEU A 47 6.42 -10.50 -31.07
C LEU A 47 7.77 -11.09 -30.63
N VAL A 48 8.06 -11.15 -29.33
CA VAL A 48 9.37 -11.57 -28.80
C VAL A 48 9.25 -12.76 -27.84
N SER A 49 10.37 -13.40 -27.53
CA SER A 49 10.38 -14.53 -26.60
C SER A 49 10.11 -14.10 -25.15
N LYS A 50 9.68 -15.03 -24.29
CA LYS A 50 9.52 -14.76 -22.85
C LYS A 50 10.80 -14.25 -22.19
N LYS A 51 11.96 -14.70 -22.67
CA LYS A 51 13.26 -14.23 -22.19
C LYS A 51 13.44 -12.75 -22.51
N ASP A 52 13.17 -12.34 -23.75
CA ASP A 52 13.33 -10.94 -24.18
C ASP A 52 12.34 -10.02 -23.48
N ILE A 53 11.11 -10.48 -23.21
CA ILE A 53 10.16 -9.78 -22.35
C ILE A 53 10.76 -9.52 -20.97
N SER A 54 11.40 -10.54 -20.37
CA SER A 54 12.05 -10.38 -19.08
C SER A 54 13.21 -9.39 -19.14
N ASP A 55 14.03 -9.47 -20.19
CA ASP A 55 15.17 -8.57 -20.38
C ASP A 55 14.72 -7.11 -20.51
N PHE A 56 13.66 -6.86 -21.28
CA PHE A 56 13.02 -5.54 -21.38
C PHE A 56 12.56 -5.01 -20.01
N PHE A 57 11.85 -5.82 -19.22
CA PHE A 57 11.41 -5.38 -17.90
C PHE A 57 12.55 -5.25 -16.88
N ASN A 58 13.64 -6.00 -17.03
CA ASN A 58 14.82 -5.86 -16.19
C ASN A 58 15.51 -4.50 -16.40
N ILE A 59 15.57 -4.00 -17.64
CA ILE A 59 16.05 -2.64 -17.95
C ILE A 59 15.22 -1.61 -17.18
N ARG A 60 13.89 -1.71 -17.25
CA ARG A 60 12.97 -0.75 -16.61
C ARG A 60 12.98 -0.80 -15.08
N LYS A 61 13.23 -1.97 -14.50
CA LYS A 61 13.25 -2.18 -13.04
C LYS A 61 14.58 -1.83 -12.39
N ASN A 62 15.61 -1.56 -13.19
CA ASN A 62 16.90 -1.19 -12.66
C ASN A 62 16.84 0.21 -12.02
N ASN A 63 17.01 0.26 -10.70
CA ASN A 63 16.92 1.50 -9.93
C ASN A 63 18.19 2.35 -9.97
N ASP A 64 19.27 1.82 -10.56
CA ASP A 64 20.58 2.46 -10.62
C ASP A 64 20.81 3.16 -11.97
N LEU A 65 19.89 3.00 -12.93
CA LEU A 65 19.93 3.67 -14.22
C LEU A 65 19.20 5.01 -14.16
N SER A 66 19.79 6.04 -14.78
CA SER A 66 19.09 7.29 -15.05
C SER A 66 17.92 7.05 -16.01
N LYS A 67 16.94 7.97 -16.03
CA LYS A 67 15.83 7.89 -17.00
C LYS A 67 16.32 7.89 -18.44
N LYS A 68 17.41 8.62 -18.71
CA LYS A 68 18.09 8.65 -20.02
C LYS A 68 18.64 7.26 -20.37
N ASP A 69 19.41 6.65 -19.46
CA ASP A 69 20.02 5.35 -19.69
C ASP A 69 18.96 4.25 -19.90
N VAL A 70 17.84 4.30 -19.17
CA VAL A 70 16.71 3.38 -19.38
C VAL A 70 16.20 3.50 -20.81
N LYS A 71 15.93 4.73 -21.28
CA LYS A 71 15.42 4.99 -22.64
C LYS A 71 16.41 4.51 -23.71
N GLU A 72 17.70 4.77 -23.53
CA GLU A 72 18.74 4.33 -24.47
C GLU A 72 18.86 2.81 -24.51
N ARG A 73 18.82 2.14 -23.35
CA ARG A 73 18.87 0.67 -23.28
C ARG A 73 17.61 0.01 -23.83
N GLU A 74 16.43 0.59 -23.64
CA GLU A 74 15.19 0.11 -24.28
C GLU A 74 15.29 0.19 -25.80
N ALA A 75 15.81 1.31 -26.34
CA ALA A 75 16.02 1.47 -27.78
C ALA A 75 17.05 0.48 -28.35
N GLN A 76 18.18 0.28 -27.64
CA GLN A 76 19.18 -0.73 -28.01
C GLN A 76 18.61 -2.14 -27.95
N TRP A 77 17.83 -2.46 -26.91
CA TRP A 77 17.14 -3.73 -26.78
C TRP A 77 16.23 -3.98 -27.99
N ALA A 78 15.41 -3.01 -28.39
CA ALA A 78 14.50 -3.12 -29.52
C ALA A 78 15.24 -3.30 -30.86
N ALA A 79 16.35 -2.57 -31.05
CA ALA A 79 17.21 -2.70 -32.24
C ALA A 79 17.80 -4.11 -32.41
N ASN A 80 18.00 -4.84 -31.31
CA ASN A 80 18.59 -6.19 -31.31
C ASN A 80 17.57 -7.32 -31.53
N GLN A 81 16.25 -7.06 -31.55
CA GLN A 81 15.24 -8.11 -31.69
C GLN A 81 14.95 -8.50 -33.14
N GLY A 82 14.82 -7.50 -34.03
CA GLY A 82 14.41 -7.67 -35.42
C GLY A 82 13.53 -6.49 -35.89
N SER A 83 13.46 -6.26 -37.20
CA SER A 83 12.81 -5.05 -37.77
C SER A 83 11.37 -4.86 -37.32
N LYS A 84 10.53 -5.91 -37.39
CA LYS A 84 9.12 -5.84 -36.96
C LYS A 84 8.94 -5.42 -35.50
N VAL A 85 9.80 -5.92 -34.60
CA VAL A 85 9.73 -5.57 -33.18
C VAL A 85 10.17 -4.13 -32.96
N LYS A 86 11.24 -3.71 -33.64
CA LYS A 86 11.75 -2.35 -33.60
C LYS A 86 10.70 -1.35 -34.09
N ASP A 87 10.06 -1.62 -35.24
CA ASP A 87 9.03 -0.75 -35.80
C ASP A 87 7.84 -0.60 -34.85
N ALA A 88 7.37 -1.72 -34.26
CA ALA A 88 6.29 -1.70 -33.26
C ALA A 88 6.69 -0.98 -31.96
N PHE A 89 7.96 -1.06 -31.56
CA PHE A 89 8.50 -0.32 -30.41
C PHE A 89 8.58 1.19 -30.69
N ASP A 90 9.00 1.58 -31.88
CA ASP A 90 9.09 2.98 -32.29
C ASP A 90 7.69 3.62 -32.38
N GLU A 91 6.71 2.91 -32.95
CA GLU A 91 5.30 3.33 -32.97
C GLU A 91 4.76 3.51 -31.55
N TYR A 92 4.99 2.53 -30.68
CA TYR A 92 4.60 2.59 -29.27
C TYR A 92 5.21 3.82 -28.58
N THR A 93 6.51 4.06 -28.79
CA THR A 93 7.24 5.18 -28.17
C THR A 93 6.72 6.52 -28.66
N ALA A 94 6.47 6.65 -29.97
CA ALA A 94 5.90 7.86 -30.56
C ALA A 94 4.50 8.16 -30.00
N LYS A 95 3.63 7.14 -29.92
CA LYS A 95 2.29 7.28 -29.33
C LYS A 95 2.36 7.68 -27.86
N HIS A 96 3.21 7.02 -27.07
CA HIS A 96 3.37 7.36 -25.66
C HIS A 96 3.90 8.78 -25.45
N GLN A 97 4.80 9.25 -26.33
CA GLN A 97 5.30 10.61 -26.30
C GLN A 97 4.18 11.61 -26.58
N GLN A 98 3.34 11.37 -27.60
CA GLN A 98 2.17 12.20 -27.88
C GLN A 98 1.19 12.27 -26.68
N GLU A 99 0.91 11.14 -26.03
CA GLU A 99 0.07 11.09 -24.84
C GLU A 99 0.67 11.89 -23.66
N LYS A 100 2.00 11.79 -23.48
CA LYS A 100 2.75 12.55 -22.48
C LYS A 100 2.68 14.05 -22.75
N ASP A 101 2.86 14.47 -23.99
CA ASP A 101 2.82 15.87 -24.38
C ASP A 101 1.41 16.46 -24.21
N ALA A 102 0.39 15.72 -24.64
CA ALA A 102 -1.01 16.10 -24.44
C ALA A 102 -1.38 16.21 -22.95
N PHE A 103 -0.87 15.31 -22.10
CA PHE A 103 -1.10 15.39 -20.66
C PHE A 103 -0.34 16.58 -20.03
N THR A 104 0.90 16.82 -20.46
CA THR A 104 1.71 17.97 -20.02
C THR A 104 1.02 19.30 -20.35
N ALA A 105 0.42 19.42 -21.54
CA ALA A 105 -0.38 20.59 -21.90
C ALA A 105 -1.59 20.80 -20.96
N LYS A 106 -2.28 19.71 -20.57
CA LYS A 106 -3.38 19.77 -19.59
C LYS A 106 -2.89 20.20 -18.20
N LEU A 107 -1.74 19.72 -17.76
CA LEU A 107 -1.12 20.12 -16.50
C LEU A 107 -0.78 21.61 -16.50
N ASN A 108 -0.12 22.09 -17.56
CA ASN A 108 0.26 23.50 -17.70
C ASN A 108 -0.97 24.42 -17.71
N LYS A 109 -2.06 24.01 -18.37
CA LYS A 109 -3.32 24.77 -18.35
C LYS A 109 -3.91 24.83 -16.94
N ALA A 110 -3.90 23.73 -16.19
CA ALA A 110 -4.39 23.70 -14.82
C ALA A 110 -3.52 24.53 -13.86
N ALA A 111 -2.20 24.54 -14.08
CA ALA A 111 -1.23 25.27 -13.27
C ALA A 111 -1.45 26.79 -13.28
N ILE A 112 -2.06 27.35 -14.33
CA ILE A 112 -2.42 28.79 -14.41
C ILE A 112 -3.39 29.19 -13.28
N THR A 113 -4.23 28.25 -12.82
CA THR A 113 -5.26 28.51 -11.81
C THR A 113 -4.75 28.35 -10.36
N LEU A 114 -3.50 27.95 -10.18
CA LEU A 114 -2.90 27.76 -8.85
C LEU A 114 -2.55 29.10 -8.21
N SER A 115 -2.56 29.13 -6.88
CA SER A 115 -1.90 30.19 -6.12
C SER A 115 -0.41 30.28 -6.49
N SER A 116 0.21 31.46 -6.28
CA SER A 116 1.63 31.66 -6.63
C SER A 116 2.57 30.66 -5.94
N GLU A 117 2.31 30.36 -4.66
CA GLU A 117 3.11 29.39 -3.89
C GLU A 117 2.89 27.95 -4.37
N ALA A 118 1.64 27.57 -4.69
CA ALA A 118 1.36 26.24 -5.22
C ALA A 118 1.95 26.06 -6.63
N ARG A 119 1.94 27.12 -7.45
CA ARG A 119 2.58 27.13 -8.77
C ARG A 119 4.09 26.93 -8.67
N GLU A 120 4.76 27.59 -7.74
CA GLU A 120 6.20 27.38 -7.53
C GLU A 120 6.51 25.92 -7.15
N VAL A 121 5.71 25.32 -6.27
CA VAL A 121 5.84 23.90 -5.91
C VAL A 121 5.61 23.01 -7.13
N PHE A 122 4.61 23.32 -7.96
CA PHE A 122 4.32 22.60 -9.21
C PHE A 122 5.50 22.67 -10.20
N ASP A 123 6.02 23.87 -10.46
CA ASP A 123 7.13 24.10 -11.41
C ASP A 123 8.40 23.34 -10.99
N ARG A 124 8.71 23.31 -9.68
CA ARG A 124 9.82 22.51 -9.14
C ARG A 124 9.63 21.00 -9.37
N ILE A 125 8.40 20.50 -9.26
CA ILE A 125 8.08 19.09 -9.52
C ILE A 125 8.20 18.77 -11.01
N GLU A 126 7.66 19.61 -11.90
CA GLU A 126 7.76 19.39 -13.35
C GLU A 126 9.21 19.49 -13.85
N SER A 127 10.01 20.40 -13.30
CA SER A 127 11.45 20.49 -13.59
C SER A 127 12.18 19.17 -13.25
N LEU A 128 11.91 18.58 -12.08
CA LEU A 128 12.48 17.27 -11.69
C LEU A 128 12.01 16.15 -12.62
N LYS A 129 10.72 16.13 -13.00
CA LYS A 129 10.17 15.14 -13.92
C LYS A 129 10.78 15.25 -15.32
N GLY A 130 11.15 16.47 -15.73
CA GLY A 130 11.87 16.73 -16.98
C GLY A 130 13.36 16.38 -16.95
N ASN A 131 13.98 16.33 -15.77
CA ASN A 131 15.40 16.01 -15.64
C ASN A 131 15.68 14.54 -15.98
N MET A 132 16.35 14.26 -17.10
CA MET A 132 16.63 12.91 -17.58
C MET A 132 17.85 12.24 -16.94
N ASP A 133 18.67 12.99 -16.22
CA ASP A 133 19.95 12.54 -15.66
C ASP A 133 19.81 11.91 -14.26
N ILE A 134 18.61 11.96 -13.67
CA ILE A 134 18.31 11.31 -12.38
C ILE A 134 17.62 9.97 -12.59
N THR A 135 17.74 9.08 -11.60
CA THR A 135 16.98 7.82 -11.54
C THR A 135 15.52 8.11 -11.16
N HIS A 136 14.60 7.20 -11.50
CA HIS A 136 13.21 7.28 -11.06
C HIS A 136 13.06 7.28 -9.53
N LYS A 137 13.93 6.56 -8.83
CA LYS A 137 13.95 6.50 -7.36
C LYS A 137 14.36 7.84 -6.75
N GLU A 138 15.32 8.54 -7.35
CA GLU A 138 15.72 9.87 -6.93
C GLU A 138 14.65 10.91 -7.20
N GLU A 139 14.01 10.87 -8.38
CA GLU A 139 12.85 11.70 -8.72
C GLU A 139 11.76 11.55 -7.66
N GLN A 140 11.33 10.31 -7.37
CA GLN A 140 10.28 10.03 -6.39
C GLN A 140 10.64 10.59 -5.00
N LYS A 141 11.89 10.40 -4.54
CA LYS A 141 12.36 10.94 -3.27
C LYS A 141 12.38 12.47 -3.27
N ALA A 142 12.81 13.09 -4.36
CA ALA A 142 12.88 14.54 -4.49
C ALA A 142 11.48 15.16 -4.49
N VAL A 143 10.54 14.63 -5.28
CA VAL A 143 9.14 15.07 -5.30
C VAL A 143 8.49 14.89 -3.93
N HIS A 144 8.71 13.74 -3.27
CA HIS A 144 8.18 13.51 -1.93
C HIS A 144 8.69 14.55 -0.91
N ARG A 145 9.98 14.91 -0.97
CA ARG A 145 10.56 15.95 -0.11
C ARG A 145 9.95 17.33 -0.39
N ILE A 146 9.74 17.68 -1.65
CA ILE A 146 9.10 18.95 -2.04
C ILE A 146 7.69 19.04 -1.43
N LEU A 147 6.87 18.01 -1.61
CA LEU A 147 5.50 18.01 -1.10
C LEU A 147 5.45 17.99 0.44
N ASN A 148 6.34 17.28 1.12
CA ASN A 148 6.35 17.27 2.59
C ASN A 148 6.74 18.62 3.20
N LYS A 149 7.54 19.42 2.48
CA LYS A 149 7.89 20.78 2.90
C LYS A 149 6.76 21.78 2.60
N ALA A 150 5.91 21.50 1.62
CA ALA A 150 4.77 22.34 1.29
C ALA A 150 3.70 22.29 2.39
N SER A 151 3.00 23.42 2.57
CA SER A 151 1.88 23.51 3.52
C SER A 151 0.75 22.54 3.15
N LYS A 152 -0.14 22.23 4.10
CA LYS A 152 -1.32 21.39 3.82
C LYS A 152 -2.22 22.03 2.76
N ALA A 153 -2.42 23.35 2.83
CA ALA A 153 -3.24 24.10 1.88
C ALA A 153 -2.72 23.97 0.45
N ILE A 154 -1.40 24.14 0.25
CA ILE A 154 -0.76 23.97 -1.07
C ILE A 154 -0.96 22.54 -1.61
N ARG A 155 -0.75 21.52 -0.76
CA ARG A 155 -0.94 20.12 -1.17
C ARG A 155 -2.39 19.81 -1.56
N ASP A 156 -3.35 20.34 -0.82
CA ASP A 156 -4.77 20.15 -1.11
C ASP A 156 -5.16 20.87 -2.40
N GLU A 157 -4.67 22.10 -2.62
CA GLU A 157 -4.88 22.84 -3.86
C GLU A 157 -4.33 22.08 -5.08
N LEU A 158 -3.07 21.63 -5.02
CA LEU A 158 -2.47 20.81 -6.08
C LEU A 158 -3.30 19.55 -6.35
N LYS A 159 -3.73 18.86 -5.29
CA LYS A 159 -4.54 17.63 -5.41
C LYS A 159 -5.92 17.87 -6.03
N GLN A 160 -6.50 19.05 -5.84
CA GLN A 160 -7.83 19.41 -6.33
C GLN A 160 -7.78 19.95 -7.76
N LYS A 161 -6.83 20.82 -8.07
CA LYS A 161 -6.78 21.56 -9.35
C LYS A 161 -6.00 20.83 -10.44
N ILE A 162 -4.99 20.04 -10.09
CA ILE A 162 -4.18 19.33 -11.10
C ILE A 162 -4.89 18.06 -11.58
N PRO A 163 -5.12 17.91 -12.90
CA PRO A 163 -5.78 16.73 -13.43
C PRO A 163 -4.94 15.47 -13.15
N ARG A 164 -5.62 14.41 -12.70
CA ARG A 164 -4.97 13.12 -12.50
C ARG A 164 -4.83 12.41 -13.84
N GLN A 165 -3.68 11.82 -14.09
CA GLN A 165 -3.51 10.92 -15.24
C GLN A 165 -4.47 9.74 -15.03
N GLN A 166 -5.51 9.69 -15.85
CA GLN A 166 -6.43 8.56 -15.87
C GLN A 166 -5.67 7.40 -16.49
N HIS A 167 -5.04 6.57 -15.65
CA HIS A 167 -4.61 5.25 -16.08
C HIS A 167 -5.84 4.55 -16.64
N GLY A 168 -5.73 4.03 -17.87
CA GLY A 168 -6.79 3.32 -18.59
C GLY A 168 -7.27 2.04 -17.90
N LYS A 169 -7.67 2.12 -16.63
CA LYS A 169 -8.72 1.29 -16.12
C LYS A 169 -9.91 1.60 -17.04
N PRO A 170 -10.41 0.64 -17.85
CA PRO A 170 -11.69 0.83 -18.51
C PRO A 170 -12.64 1.33 -17.44
N SER A 171 -13.36 2.39 -17.73
CA SER A 171 -14.33 3.01 -16.84
C SER A 171 -15.33 1.95 -16.37
N SER A 172 -14.99 1.26 -15.28
CA SER A 172 -15.95 0.53 -14.49
C SER A 172 -16.85 1.61 -13.89
N PRO A 173 -18.16 1.56 -14.17
CA PRO A 173 -19.07 2.58 -13.69
C PRO A 173 -19.04 2.57 -12.16
N THR A 174 -18.84 3.77 -11.62
CA THR A 174 -19.20 4.15 -10.26
C THR A 174 -18.26 3.66 -9.14
N HIS A 175 -17.90 4.62 -8.29
CA HIS A 175 -17.08 4.47 -7.08
C HIS A 175 -17.45 3.25 -6.23
N GLN A 176 -16.51 2.31 -6.13
CA GLN A 176 -16.18 1.71 -4.83
C GLN A 176 -14.67 1.80 -4.63
N GLN A 177 -14.30 2.28 -3.45
CA GLN A 177 -12.94 2.53 -2.98
C GLN A 177 -12.02 1.33 -3.28
N ASP A 178 -10.77 1.61 -3.68
CA ASP A 178 -9.70 0.61 -3.79
C ASP A 178 -9.62 -0.21 -2.49
N GLN A 179 -10.30 -1.35 -2.45
CA GLN A 179 -10.10 -2.33 -1.40
C GLN A 179 -8.73 -3.00 -1.64
N PRO A 180 -7.84 -3.04 -0.65
CA PRO A 180 -6.64 -3.86 -0.73
C PRO A 180 -7.08 -5.28 -1.02
N LYS A 181 -6.46 -5.95 -2.01
CA LYS A 181 -6.71 -7.36 -2.43
C LYS A 181 -7.34 -8.12 -1.27
N SER A 182 -8.67 -8.18 -1.24
CA SER A 182 -9.35 -8.76 -0.11
C SER A 182 -8.95 -10.22 -0.15
N LYS A 183 -8.26 -10.68 0.89
CA LYS A 183 -8.36 -12.09 1.24
C LYS A 183 -9.83 -12.38 1.17
N GLU A 184 -10.22 -13.29 0.28
CA GLU A 184 -11.61 -13.67 0.05
C GLU A 184 -12.29 -13.71 1.41
N VAL A 185 -13.08 -12.67 1.70
CA VAL A 185 -13.59 -12.48 3.06
C VAL A 185 -14.61 -13.58 3.16
N LYS A 186 -14.24 -14.68 3.82
CA LYS A 186 -15.15 -15.79 4.08
C LYS A 186 -16.39 -15.17 4.71
N ASN A 187 -17.45 -15.06 3.92
CA ASN A 187 -18.72 -14.57 4.39
C ASN A 187 -19.35 -15.75 5.10
N TYR A 188 -19.34 -15.75 6.43
CA TYR A 188 -19.95 -16.80 7.24
C TYR A 188 -21.49 -16.76 7.18
N GLY A 189 -22.06 -15.96 6.27
CA GLY A 189 -23.51 -15.76 6.13
C GLY A 189 -24.12 -15.07 7.34
N ILE A 190 -23.31 -14.31 8.09
CA ILE A 190 -23.77 -13.47 9.20
C ILE A 190 -24.29 -12.17 8.59
N ASP A 191 -25.44 -11.70 9.06
CA ASP A 191 -25.97 -10.39 8.67
C ASP A 191 -24.90 -9.29 8.91
N PRO A 192 -24.52 -8.51 7.88
CA PRO A 192 -23.57 -7.41 8.02
C PRO A 192 -23.91 -6.40 9.12
N ASN A 193 -25.20 -6.18 9.41
CA ASN A 193 -25.66 -5.29 10.47
C ASN A 193 -25.29 -5.85 11.85
N LEU A 194 -25.52 -7.15 12.07
CA LEU A 194 -25.14 -7.83 13.31
C LEU A 194 -23.62 -7.86 13.52
N VAL A 195 -22.85 -8.05 12.44
CA VAL A 195 -21.38 -7.93 12.50
C VAL A 195 -20.98 -6.51 12.92
N THR A 196 -21.65 -5.49 12.37
CA THR A 196 -21.39 -4.09 12.69
C THR A 196 -21.70 -3.78 14.15
N GLU A 197 -22.86 -4.22 14.65
CA GLU A 197 -23.23 -4.09 16.07
C GLU A 197 -22.23 -4.79 17.00
N TYR A 198 -21.87 -6.04 16.69
CA TYR A 198 -20.87 -6.80 17.43
C TYR A 198 -19.51 -6.08 17.52
N LEU A 199 -19.07 -5.46 16.40
CA LEU A 199 -17.83 -4.69 16.36
C LEU A 199 -17.95 -3.33 17.07
N ASN A 200 -19.15 -2.73 17.09
CA ASN A 200 -19.40 -1.46 17.74
C ASN A 200 -19.32 -1.55 19.26
N ILE A 201 -19.69 -2.69 19.87
CA ILE A 201 -19.50 -2.96 21.33
C ILE A 201 -18.06 -2.62 21.75
N ARG A 202 -17.08 -2.95 20.90
CA ARG A 202 -15.69 -2.60 21.16
C ARG A 202 -15.36 -1.14 20.87
N LYS A 203 -15.83 -0.60 19.74
CA LYS A 203 -15.37 0.71 19.22
C LYS A 203 -15.84 1.88 20.08
N THR A 204 -17.02 1.78 20.68
CA THR A 204 -17.64 2.87 21.42
C THR A 204 -17.49 2.76 22.93
N SER A 205 -16.95 1.64 23.41
CA SER A 205 -16.88 1.34 24.84
C SER A 205 -15.62 1.91 25.50
N THR A 206 -15.80 2.47 26.70
CA THR A 206 -14.73 2.86 27.63
C THR A 206 -14.41 1.74 28.62
N LYS A 207 -15.03 0.57 28.48
CA LYS A 207 -14.89 -0.58 29.39
C LYS A 207 -13.56 -1.31 29.18
N THR A 208 -13.23 -2.14 30.15
CA THR A 208 -12.06 -3.04 30.07
C THR A 208 -12.22 -4.07 28.96
N LYS A 209 -11.11 -4.66 28.50
CA LYS A 209 -11.15 -5.73 27.49
C LYS A 209 -11.95 -6.94 27.96
N ALA A 210 -11.89 -7.29 29.26
CA ALA A 210 -12.69 -8.35 29.85
C ALA A 210 -14.20 -8.08 29.74
N GLU A 211 -14.64 -6.87 30.09
CA GLU A 211 -16.05 -6.47 30.00
C GLU A 211 -16.55 -6.46 28.56
N ILE A 212 -15.74 -5.95 27.62
CA ILE A 212 -16.07 -5.98 26.18
C ILE A 212 -16.23 -7.42 25.70
N LYS A 213 -15.35 -8.35 26.09
CA LYS A 213 -15.47 -9.78 25.74
C LYS A 213 -16.74 -10.40 26.31
N ARG A 214 -17.11 -10.04 27.55
CA ARG A 214 -18.37 -10.49 28.18
C ARG A 214 -19.58 -9.98 27.39
N GLU A 215 -19.64 -8.69 27.07
CA GLU A 215 -20.75 -8.11 26.30
C GLU A 215 -20.86 -8.67 24.88
N GLN A 216 -19.73 -8.91 24.23
CA GLN A 216 -19.71 -9.59 22.93
C GLN A 216 -20.24 -11.01 23.03
N SER A 217 -19.94 -11.73 24.12
CA SER A 217 -20.44 -13.09 24.36
C SER A 217 -21.94 -13.08 24.64
N GLU A 218 -22.42 -12.15 25.47
CA GLU A 218 -23.85 -11.94 25.74
C GLU A 218 -24.62 -11.53 24.48
N PHE A 219 -24.04 -10.68 23.63
CA PHE A 219 -24.62 -10.29 22.35
C PHE A 219 -24.84 -11.51 21.45
N VAL A 220 -23.83 -12.38 21.34
CA VAL A 220 -23.94 -13.62 20.55
C VAL A 220 -24.99 -14.55 21.16
N ALA A 221 -24.99 -14.74 22.50
CA ALA A 221 -25.95 -15.61 23.19
C ALA A 221 -27.42 -15.19 23.04
N LYS A 222 -27.70 -13.91 22.72
CA LYS A 222 -29.06 -13.39 22.45
C LYS A 222 -29.55 -13.67 21.02
N GLN A 223 -28.69 -14.05 20.10
CA GLN A 223 -29.07 -14.33 18.71
C GLN A 223 -29.76 -15.70 18.58
N ASP A 224 -30.40 -15.96 17.44
CA ASP A 224 -30.95 -17.29 17.13
C ASP A 224 -29.84 -18.34 16.96
N SER A 225 -30.16 -19.62 17.18
CA SER A 225 -29.21 -20.73 17.14
C SER A 225 -28.39 -20.83 15.83
N PRO A 226 -29.00 -20.68 14.63
CA PRO A 226 -28.24 -20.58 13.39
C PRO A 226 -27.22 -19.42 13.38
N THR A 227 -27.62 -18.23 13.81
CA THR A 227 -26.73 -17.06 13.87
C THR A 227 -25.60 -17.24 14.89
N GLN A 228 -25.89 -17.79 16.07
CA GLN A 228 -24.88 -18.15 17.07
C GLN A 228 -23.81 -19.07 16.48
N SER A 229 -24.23 -20.12 15.77
CA SER A 229 -23.33 -21.09 15.14
C SER A 229 -22.39 -20.44 14.12
N LYS A 230 -22.91 -19.49 13.32
CA LYS A 230 -22.10 -18.73 12.35
C LYS A 230 -21.06 -17.83 13.04
N PHE A 231 -21.44 -17.16 14.13
CA PHE A 231 -20.50 -16.38 14.93
C PHE A 231 -19.40 -17.27 15.54
N LEU A 232 -19.76 -18.43 16.12
CA LEU A 232 -18.78 -19.36 16.68
C LEU A 232 -17.80 -19.89 15.62
N LEU A 233 -18.27 -20.22 14.42
CA LEU A 233 -17.42 -20.61 13.30
C LEU A 233 -16.47 -19.49 12.88
N HIS A 234 -16.96 -18.25 12.82
CA HIS A 234 -16.14 -17.08 12.51
C HIS A 234 -15.05 -16.86 13.58
N LEU A 235 -15.42 -16.92 14.86
CA LEU A 235 -14.48 -16.77 15.98
C LEU A 235 -13.39 -17.85 15.99
N ALA A 236 -13.76 -19.10 15.69
CA ALA A 236 -12.82 -20.22 15.58
C ALA A 236 -11.81 -20.03 14.44
N ASP A 237 -12.24 -19.52 13.27
CA ASP A 237 -11.32 -19.20 12.16
C ASP A 237 -10.41 -18.03 12.52
N VAL A 238 -10.96 -16.99 13.17
CA VAL A 238 -10.19 -15.85 13.67
C VAL A 238 -9.10 -16.30 14.66
N ASP A 239 -9.39 -17.24 15.55
CA ASP A 239 -8.40 -17.77 16.49
C ASP A 239 -7.37 -18.67 15.80
N ARG A 240 -7.76 -19.46 14.79
CA ARG A 240 -6.82 -20.20 13.95
C ARG A 240 -5.85 -19.27 13.22
N GLN A 241 -6.34 -18.17 12.65
CA GLN A 241 -5.49 -17.17 12.00
C GLN A 241 -4.53 -16.49 12.97
N LYS A 242 -4.94 -16.26 14.22
CA LYS A 242 -4.04 -15.73 15.26
C LYS A 242 -2.97 -16.71 15.65
N ALA A 243 -3.30 -17.98 15.84
CA ALA A 243 -2.32 -19.02 16.15
C ALA A 243 -1.24 -19.12 15.05
N ALA A 244 -1.65 -19.08 13.78
CA ALA A 244 -0.72 -19.04 12.65
C ALA A 244 0.19 -17.80 12.68
N LYS A 245 -0.37 -16.63 13.00
CA LYS A 245 0.41 -15.39 13.15
C LYS A 245 1.37 -15.45 14.35
N GLN A 246 0.97 -16.06 15.45
CA GLN A 246 1.81 -16.22 16.64
C GLN A 246 3.08 -17.03 16.31
N GLN A 247 2.96 -18.08 15.51
CA GLN A 247 4.12 -18.85 15.06
C GLN A 247 5.09 -17.99 14.21
N GLN A 248 4.55 -17.18 13.30
CA GLN A 248 5.36 -16.24 12.53
C GLN A 248 6.01 -15.18 13.42
N GLU A 249 5.31 -14.70 14.44
CA GLU A 249 5.86 -13.76 15.41
C GLU A 249 7.00 -14.37 16.25
N LEU A 250 6.89 -15.63 16.68
CA LEU A 250 7.96 -16.33 17.40
C LEU A 250 9.26 -16.42 16.58
N THR A 251 9.15 -16.78 15.30
CA THR A 251 10.34 -16.83 14.42
C THR A 251 10.98 -15.46 14.20
N LYS A 252 10.19 -14.38 14.29
CA LYS A 252 10.69 -13.00 14.19
C LYS A 252 11.27 -12.51 15.52
N TYR A 253 10.66 -12.90 16.65
CA TYR A 253 11.12 -12.57 18.00
C TYR A 253 12.53 -13.12 18.26
N ALA A 254 12.83 -14.33 17.77
CA ALA A 254 14.17 -14.93 17.86
C ALA A 254 15.26 -14.12 17.14
N LYS A 255 14.91 -13.20 16.24
CA LYS A 255 15.84 -12.33 15.50
C LYS A 255 16.03 -10.96 16.16
N LEU A 256 15.32 -10.68 17.24
CA LEU A 256 15.43 -9.41 17.96
C LEU A 256 16.65 -9.42 18.87
N THR A 257 17.22 -8.23 19.07
CA THR A 257 18.17 -7.97 20.15
C THR A 257 17.51 -8.15 21.53
N PRO A 258 18.26 -8.49 22.60
CA PRO A 258 17.71 -8.65 23.95
C PRO A 258 16.93 -7.41 24.44
N GLU A 259 17.39 -6.21 24.11
CA GLU A 259 16.70 -4.96 24.45
C GLU A 259 15.37 -4.82 23.69
N ALA A 260 15.33 -5.21 22.42
CA ALA A 260 14.10 -5.21 21.63
C ALA A 260 13.13 -6.30 22.08
N GLN A 261 13.62 -7.46 22.52
CA GLN A 261 12.81 -8.51 23.13
C GLN A 261 12.11 -8.01 24.39
N LYS A 262 12.83 -7.36 25.31
CA LYS A 262 12.24 -6.75 26.51
C LYS A 262 11.09 -5.79 26.20
N VAL A 263 11.29 -4.89 25.23
CA VAL A 263 10.23 -3.94 24.81
C VAL A 263 9.06 -4.68 24.18
N PHE A 264 9.32 -5.71 23.36
CA PHE A 264 8.29 -6.55 22.77
C PHE A 264 7.47 -7.29 23.83
N ASP A 265 8.11 -7.79 24.88
CA ASP A 265 7.45 -8.52 25.97
C ASP A 265 6.52 -7.59 26.76
N VAL A 266 6.96 -6.36 27.08
CA VAL A 266 6.09 -5.33 27.69
C VAL A 266 4.87 -5.03 26.81
N ILE A 267 5.06 -4.95 25.48
CA ILE A 267 3.94 -4.77 24.54
C ILE A 267 3.01 -5.98 24.58
N LYS A 268 3.55 -7.21 24.61
CA LYS A 268 2.76 -8.45 24.68
C LYS A 268 1.99 -8.57 25.98
N GLU A 269 2.57 -8.17 27.11
CA GLU A 269 1.91 -8.11 28.40
C GLU A 269 0.76 -7.10 28.41
N ALA A 270 0.98 -5.88 27.92
CA ALA A 270 -0.08 -4.88 27.81
C ALA A 270 -1.24 -5.34 26.91
N ILE A 271 -0.90 -6.02 25.82
CA ILE A 271 -1.88 -6.69 24.95
C ILE A 271 -2.60 -7.78 25.74
N ALA A 272 -1.90 -8.69 26.42
CA ALA A 272 -2.44 -9.81 27.21
C ALA A 272 -3.34 -9.42 28.39
N ASP A 273 -3.16 -8.22 28.93
CA ASP A 273 -3.83 -7.70 30.12
C ASP A 273 -5.29 -7.34 29.83
N ASP A 274 -6.22 -8.24 30.14
CA ASP A 274 -7.66 -8.00 29.92
C ASP A 274 -8.29 -7.04 30.94
N THR A 275 -7.55 -6.62 31.97
CA THR A 275 -8.04 -5.72 33.03
C THR A 275 -8.00 -4.25 32.63
N ILE A 276 -7.28 -3.90 31.57
CA ILE A 276 -7.21 -2.53 31.05
C ILE A 276 -8.12 -2.31 29.85
N THR A 277 -8.43 -1.05 29.60
CA THR A 277 -9.10 -0.57 28.40
C THR A 277 -8.17 -0.60 27.18
N TYR A 278 -8.73 -0.57 25.97
CA TYR A 278 -7.92 -0.43 24.75
C TYR A 278 -7.15 0.90 24.67
N ALA A 279 -7.67 1.96 25.32
CA ALA A 279 -7.00 3.26 25.39
C ALA A 279 -5.75 3.18 26.26
N GLU A 280 -5.85 2.54 27.42
CA GLU A 280 -4.71 2.30 28.32
C GLU A 280 -3.69 1.34 27.69
N GLU A 281 -4.14 0.27 27.02
CA GLU A 281 -3.25 -0.61 26.24
C GLU A 281 -2.43 0.20 25.24
N LYS A 282 -3.09 1.06 24.45
CA LYS A 282 -2.43 1.92 23.47
C LYS A 282 -1.42 2.86 24.13
N THR A 283 -1.75 3.43 25.29
CA THR A 283 -0.85 4.29 26.06
C THR A 283 0.36 3.51 26.58
N LYS A 284 0.15 2.34 27.20
CA LYS A 284 1.24 1.45 27.68
C LYS A 284 2.19 1.07 26.52
N ILE A 285 1.64 0.66 25.38
CA ILE A 285 2.43 0.31 24.19
C ILE A 285 3.22 1.52 23.67
N LYS A 286 2.59 2.70 23.62
CA LYS A 286 3.25 3.93 23.16
C LYS A 286 4.40 4.29 24.11
N SER A 287 4.17 4.29 25.41
CA SER A 287 5.21 4.57 26.41
C SER A 287 6.38 3.59 26.32
N ALA A 288 6.13 2.28 26.13
CA ALA A 288 7.17 1.28 25.93
C ALA A 288 8.04 1.58 24.68
N LEU A 289 7.42 2.03 23.59
CA LEU A 289 8.12 2.40 22.36
C LEU A 289 8.88 3.73 22.46
N ASP A 290 8.30 4.73 23.15
CA ASP A 290 8.91 6.05 23.32
C ASP A 290 10.18 5.97 24.17
N ASN A 291 10.16 5.12 25.21
CA ASN A 291 11.31 4.84 26.08
C ASN A 291 12.39 3.97 25.41
N ALA A 292 12.07 3.31 24.29
CA ALA A 292 13.04 2.48 23.57
C ALA A 292 14.00 3.31 22.72
N THR A 293 15.20 2.80 22.46
CA THR A 293 16.15 3.46 21.55
C THR A 293 15.63 3.49 20.10
N PRO A 294 16.07 4.44 19.26
CA PRO A 294 15.68 4.47 17.84
C PRO A 294 15.98 3.17 17.09
N SER A 295 17.09 2.50 17.43
CA SER A 295 17.47 1.19 16.84
C SER A 295 16.46 0.10 17.21
N VAL A 296 16.07 0.01 18.48
CA VAL A 296 15.04 -0.96 18.94
C VAL A 296 13.70 -0.69 18.27
N ARG A 297 13.26 0.57 18.20
CA ARG A 297 12.03 0.94 17.47
C ARG A 297 12.08 0.54 16.00
N HIS A 298 13.23 0.69 15.34
CA HIS A 298 13.40 0.29 13.96
C HIS A 298 13.25 -1.23 13.80
N GLN A 299 13.90 -2.03 14.65
CA GLN A 299 13.77 -3.50 14.65
C GLN A 299 12.31 -3.95 14.85
N LEU A 300 11.60 -3.36 15.81
CA LEU A 300 10.18 -3.66 16.05
C LEU A 300 9.29 -3.25 14.86
N LYS A 301 9.63 -2.15 14.18
CA LYS A 301 8.91 -1.68 12.99
C LYS A 301 9.13 -2.60 11.78
N THR A 302 10.34 -3.12 11.57
CA THR A 302 10.63 -4.03 10.46
C THR A 302 9.93 -5.38 10.64
N MET A 303 9.78 -5.87 11.88
CA MET A 303 8.98 -7.06 12.17
C MET A 303 7.52 -6.93 11.68
N LYS A 304 6.91 -5.75 11.85
CA LYS A 304 5.50 -5.48 11.51
C LYS A 304 5.23 -5.37 10.00
N LYS A 305 6.21 -4.90 9.22
CA LYS A 305 6.03 -4.63 7.77
C LYS A 305 6.01 -5.87 6.88
N ASN A 306 6.55 -6.99 7.34
CA ASN A 306 6.70 -8.22 6.55
C ASN A 306 5.54 -9.22 6.83
N ASN A 307 4.30 -8.74 6.97
CA ASN A 307 3.06 -9.51 7.18
C ASN A 307 1.96 -8.94 6.28
#